data_AF-A0A1F9F439-F1
#
_entry.id   AF-A0A1F9F439-F1
#
_cell.length_a   1.000
_cell.length_b   1.000
_cell.length_c   1.000
_cell.angle_alpha   90.00
_cell.angle_beta   90.00
_cell.angle_gamma   90.00
#
_symmetry.space_group_name_H-M   'P 1'
#
loop_
_entity.id
_entity.type
_entity.pdbx_description
1 polymer ?
#
loop_
_entity_poly.entity_id
_entity_poly.type
_entity_poly.pdbx_seq_one_letter_code
_entity_poly.pdbx_strand_id
1 'polypeptide(L)'
;MVKIGRNDPCPCGSGQKYKRCCLPRDEATAAERAAADRAAALVDERSAADAAIHAEDDGLDDASNVVIDLIDAGRLDEAEQAAHDLLERYPQVHDGLERLAMVCAARGDRVRAAEYYRKAADFVHAHADLYDPTMEIYLRRRVTECESPNG
;
A
#
# COMPACT_ATOMS: atom_id res chain seq x y z
N MET A 1 -29.87 5.02 39.86
CA MET A 1 -29.72 3.58 39.56
C MET A 1 -29.28 2.89 40.85
N VAL A 2 -30.08 1.96 41.40
CA VAL A 2 -29.68 1.21 42.61
C VAL A 2 -28.51 0.30 42.24
N LYS A 3 -27.32 0.57 42.77
CA LYS A 3 -26.18 -0.33 42.62
C LYS A 3 -26.45 -1.58 43.45
N ILE A 4 -26.77 -2.69 42.80
CA ILE A 4 -26.95 -3.98 43.47
C ILE A 4 -25.61 -4.38 44.10
N GLY A 5 -25.60 -4.65 45.41
CA GLY A 5 -24.42 -5.12 46.11
C GLY A 5 -24.06 -6.55 45.67
N ARG A 6 -22.75 -6.84 45.58
CA ARG A 6 -22.23 -8.16 45.17
C ARG A 6 -22.80 -9.33 46.00
N ASN A 7 -23.18 -9.09 47.25
CA ASN A 7 -23.72 -10.13 48.15
C ASN A 7 -25.26 -10.17 48.20
N ASP A 8 -25.95 -9.23 47.56
CA ASP A 8 -27.41 -9.13 47.60
C ASP A 8 -28.06 -10.26 46.79
N PRO A 9 -29.32 -10.63 47.08
CA PRO A 9 -30.08 -11.53 46.24
C PRO A 9 -30.10 -11.06 44.78
N CYS A 10 -29.85 -12.00 43.86
CA CYS A 10 -29.77 -11.69 42.44
C CYS A 10 -31.16 -11.32 41.91
N PRO A 11 -31.31 -10.19 41.17
CA PRO A 11 -32.61 -9.74 40.67
C PRO A 11 -33.18 -10.62 39.54
N CYS A 12 -32.41 -11.59 39.03
CA CYS A 12 -32.89 -12.51 37.99
C CYS A 12 -33.86 -13.59 38.53
N GLY A 13 -34.16 -13.58 39.84
CA GLY A 13 -35.09 -14.51 40.45
C GLY A 13 -34.47 -15.85 40.86
N SER A 14 -33.14 -16.01 40.76
CA SER A 14 -32.46 -17.27 41.08
C SER A 14 -32.36 -17.61 42.57
N GLY A 15 -32.66 -16.65 43.46
CA GLY A 15 -32.49 -16.77 44.91
C GLY A 15 -31.03 -16.80 45.40
N GLN A 16 -30.04 -16.76 44.49
CA GLN A 16 -28.62 -16.77 44.83
C GLN A 16 -28.06 -15.36 45.02
N LYS A 17 -26.87 -15.23 45.64
CA LYS A 17 -26.16 -13.94 45.74
C LYS A 17 -25.72 -13.47 44.35
N TYR A 18 -25.85 -12.18 44.05
CA TYR A 18 -25.56 -11.58 42.74
C TYR A 18 -24.15 -11.92 42.22
N LYS A 19 -23.12 -11.90 43.07
CA LYS A 19 -21.74 -12.29 42.72
C LYS A 19 -21.55 -13.73 42.25
N ARG A 20 -22.49 -14.63 42.59
CA ARG A 20 -22.46 -16.04 42.19
C ARG A 20 -23.44 -16.35 41.06
N CYS A 21 -24.15 -15.34 40.55
CA CYS A 21 -25.19 -15.52 39.55
C CYS A 21 -24.95 -14.61 38.34
N CYS A 22 -25.54 -13.41 38.29
CA CYS A 22 -25.46 -12.57 37.09
C CYS A 22 -24.18 -11.73 37.02
N LEU A 23 -23.50 -11.43 38.14
CA LEU A 23 -22.32 -10.57 38.13
C LEU A 23 -21.20 -11.07 37.19
N PRO A 24 -20.80 -12.36 37.16
CA PRO A 24 -19.76 -12.81 36.25
C PRO A 24 -20.13 -12.62 34.77
N ARG A 25 -21.42 -12.79 34.44
CA ARG A 25 -21.93 -12.55 33.08
C ARG A 25 -21.93 -11.07 32.74
N ASP A 26 -22.37 -10.23 33.67
CA ASP A 26 -22.41 -8.79 33.48
C ASP A 26 -20.99 -8.19 33.39
N GLU A 27 -20.04 -8.72 34.17
CA GLU A 27 -18.61 -8.42 34.07
C GLU A 27 -18.03 -8.88 32.71
N ALA A 28 -18.42 -10.07 32.22
CA ALA A 28 -18.01 -10.55 30.89
C ALA A 28 -18.56 -9.68 29.75
N THR A 29 -19.86 -9.34 29.78
CA THR A 29 -20.47 -8.44 28.79
C THR A 29 -19.85 -7.04 28.83
N ALA A 30 -19.48 -6.54 30.01
CA ALA A 30 -18.77 -5.27 30.13
C ALA A 30 -17.35 -5.35 29.53
N ALA A 31 -16.64 -6.45 29.74
CA ALA A 31 -15.33 -6.70 29.14
C ALA A 31 -15.40 -6.81 27.61
N GLU A 32 -16.40 -7.50 27.07
CA GLU A 32 -16.64 -7.62 25.63
C GLU A 32 -16.91 -6.24 24.99
N ARG A 33 -17.75 -5.41 25.61
CA ARG A 33 -18.00 -4.04 25.14
C ARG A 33 -16.73 -3.19 25.16
N ALA A 34 -15.96 -3.24 26.24
CA ALA A 34 -14.69 -2.52 26.32
C ALA A 34 -13.67 -3.00 25.27
N ALA A 35 -13.69 -4.28 24.91
CA ALA A 35 -12.85 -4.82 23.83
C ALA A 35 -13.32 -4.33 22.45
N ALA A 36 -14.63 -4.30 22.21
CA ALA A 36 -15.21 -3.78 20.97
C ALA A 36 -14.92 -2.28 20.78
N ASP A 37 -15.05 -1.47 21.84
CA ASP A 37 -14.74 -0.03 21.81
C ASP A 37 -13.25 0.22 21.51
N ARG A 38 -12.36 -0.60 22.08
CA ARG A 38 -10.92 -0.55 21.78
C ARG A 38 -10.62 -0.95 20.33
N ALA A 39 -11.29 -1.98 19.81
CA ALA A 39 -11.12 -2.39 18.42
C ALA A 39 -11.60 -1.30 17.45
N ALA A 40 -12.73 -0.64 17.75
CA ALA A 40 -13.23 0.49 16.96
C ALA A 40 -12.27 1.68 16.98
N ALA A 41 -11.68 2.00 18.14
CA ALA A 41 -10.67 3.06 18.26
C ALA A 41 -9.39 2.75 17.46
N LEU A 42 -8.96 1.48 17.43
CA LEU A 42 -7.80 1.06 16.63
C LEU A 42 -8.06 1.13 15.12
N VAL A 43 -9.30 0.92 14.68
CA VAL A 43 -9.69 1.09 13.27
C VAL A 43 -9.71 2.56 12.89
N ASP A 44 -10.25 3.44 13.73
CA ASP A 44 -10.26 4.89 13.53
C ASP A 44 -8.83 5.47 13.47
N GLU A 45 -7.94 5.04 14.38
CA GLU A 45 -6.53 5.44 14.37
C GLU A 45 -5.78 4.95 13.12
N ARG A 46 -6.08 3.73 12.65
CA ARG A 46 -5.53 3.19 11.39
C ARG A 46 -6.01 4.00 10.18
N SER A 47 -7.31 4.33 10.11
CA SER A 47 -7.88 5.12 9.02
C SER A 47 -7.35 6.55 9.00
N ALA A 48 -7.07 7.15 10.16
CA ALA A 48 -6.42 8.45 10.24
C ALA A 48 -4.94 8.39 9.79
N ALA A 49 -4.23 7.31 10.10
CA ALA A 49 -2.87 7.09 9.63
C ALA A 49 -2.81 6.87 8.10
N ASP A 50 -3.72 6.07 7.54
CA ASP A 50 -3.82 5.87 6.09
C ASP A 50 -4.16 7.20 5.38
N ALA A 51 -5.09 7.99 5.92
CA ALA A 51 -5.41 9.31 5.37
C ALA A 51 -4.25 10.32 5.44
N ALA A 52 -3.39 10.23 6.46
CA ALA A 52 -2.20 11.06 6.58
C ALA A 52 -1.09 10.67 5.58
N ILE A 53 -0.99 9.38 5.21
CA ILE A 53 -0.06 8.90 4.18
C ILE A 53 -0.46 9.42 2.79
N HIS A 54 -1.77 9.55 2.52
CA HIS A 54 -2.28 10.02 1.22
C HIS A 54 -2.31 11.56 1.05
N ALA A 55 -2.06 12.33 2.11
CA ALA A 55 -2.17 13.79 2.04
C ALA A 55 -0.95 14.49 1.39
N GLU A 56 0.15 13.76 1.17
CA GLU A 56 1.36 14.22 0.47
C GLU A 56 1.61 13.47 -0.84
N ASP A 57 0.57 12.85 -1.43
CA ASP A 57 0.69 12.24 -2.75
C ASP A 57 0.78 13.35 -3.80
N ASP A 58 1.99 13.57 -4.32
CA ASP A 58 2.26 14.53 -5.40
C ASP A 58 1.64 14.09 -6.75
N GLY A 59 0.92 12.95 -6.75
CA GLY A 59 0.22 12.35 -7.87
C GLY A 59 1.12 11.45 -8.72
N LEU A 60 2.30 11.08 -8.20
CA LEU A 60 3.25 10.20 -8.88
C LEU A 60 2.63 8.83 -9.15
N ASP A 61 1.96 8.24 -8.17
CA ASP A 61 1.35 6.91 -8.31
C ASP A 61 0.27 6.91 -9.40
N ASP A 62 -0.62 7.92 -9.38
CA ASP A 62 -1.66 8.08 -10.41
C ASP A 62 -1.05 8.28 -11.81
N ALA A 63 -0.04 9.15 -11.94
CA ALA A 63 0.62 9.39 -13.22
C ALA A 63 1.37 8.14 -13.73
N SER A 64 1.99 7.38 -12.83
CA SER A 64 2.69 6.13 -13.12
C SER A 64 1.70 5.03 -13.55
N ASN A 65 0.54 4.93 -12.89
CA ASN A 65 -0.52 3.97 -13.20
C ASN A 65 -1.19 4.25 -14.55
N VAL A 66 -1.38 5.52 -14.93
CA VAL A 66 -1.90 5.88 -16.25
C VAL A 66 -1.05 5.27 -17.38
N VAL A 67 0.29 5.23 -17.23
CA VAL A 67 1.14 4.59 -18.25
C VAL A 67 0.87 3.09 -18.34
N ILE A 68 0.73 2.41 -17.19
CA ILE A 68 0.44 0.97 -17.14
C ILE A 68 -0.90 0.68 -17.82
N ASP A 69 -1.95 1.43 -17.48
CA ASP A 69 -3.29 1.26 -18.06
C ASP A 69 -3.27 1.43 -19.59
N LEU A 70 -2.46 2.37 -20.10
CA LEU A 70 -2.31 2.58 -21.54
C LEU A 70 -1.52 1.44 -22.23
N ILE A 71 -0.52 0.86 -21.55
CA ILE A 71 0.19 -0.34 -22.04
C ILE A 71 -0.78 -1.52 -22.12
N ASP A 72 -1.55 -1.77 -21.07
CA ASP A 72 -2.52 -2.88 -21.00
C ASP A 72 -3.64 -2.72 -22.02
N ALA A 73 -4.04 -1.47 -22.32
CA ALA A 73 -4.97 -1.14 -23.39
C ALA A 73 -4.36 -1.21 -24.81
N GLY A 74 -3.05 -1.46 -24.95
CA GLY A 74 -2.33 -1.47 -26.23
C GLY A 74 -2.16 -0.10 -26.88
N ARG A 75 -2.44 0.99 -26.15
CA ARG A 75 -2.36 2.38 -26.63
C ARG A 75 -0.93 2.91 -26.46
N LEU A 76 0.01 2.26 -27.14
CA LEU A 76 1.44 2.40 -26.86
C LEU A 76 1.99 3.80 -27.19
N ASP A 77 1.43 4.55 -28.14
CA ASP A 77 1.85 5.94 -28.44
C ASP A 77 1.47 6.89 -27.30
N GLU A 78 0.27 6.72 -26.76
CA GLU A 78 -0.19 7.51 -25.62
C GLU A 78 0.55 7.12 -24.34
N ALA A 79 0.87 5.84 -24.18
CA ALA A 79 1.71 5.37 -23.08
C ALA A 79 3.12 6.00 -23.13
N GLU A 80 3.73 6.09 -24.32
CA GLU A 80 5.04 6.73 -24.50
C GLU A 80 4.99 8.21 -24.13
N GLN A 81 3.94 8.93 -24.57
CA GLN A 81 3.75 10.34 -24.21
C GLN A 81 3.54 10.52 -22.70
N ALA A 82 2.66 9.72 -22.08
CA ALA A 82 2.42 9.79 -20.65
C ALA A 82 3.67 9.48 -19.83
N ALA A 83 4.52 8.56 -20.29
CA ALA A 83 5.80 8.26 -19.65
C ALA A 83 6.81 9.42 -19.79
N HIS A 84 6.80 10.14 -20.91
CA HIS A 84 7.59 11.35 -21.08
C HIS A 84 7.11 12.48 -20.16
N ASP A 85 5.80 12.71 -20.07
CA ASP A 85 5.21 13.70 -19.18
C ASP A 85 5.53 13.38 -17.71
N LEU A 86 5.50 12.10 -17.34
CA LEU A 86 5.90 11.61 -16.01
C LEU A 86 7.37 11.94 -15.72
N LEU A 87 8.27 11.71 -16.67
CA LEU A 87 9.70 12.02 -16.51
C LEU A 87 9.96 13.53 -16.40
N GLU A 88 9.19 14.36 -17.12
CA GLU A 88 9.30 15.82 -17.02
C GLU A 88 8.74 16.37 -15.70
N ARG A 89 7.63 15.81 -15.23
CA ARG A 89 6.97 16.25 -13.99
C ARG A 89 7.69 15.77 -12.73
N TYR A 90 8.28 14.58 -12.76
CA TYR A 90 8.97 13.97 -11.62
C TYR A 90 10.40 13.54 -12.00
N PRO A 91 11.30 14.47 -12.36
CA PRO A 91 12.67 14.16 -12.75
C PRO A 91 13.53 13.60 -11.60
N GLN A 92 13.06 13.71 -10.36
CA GLN A 92 13.72 13.24 -9.14
C GLN A 92 13.44 11.78 -8.79
N VAL A 93 12.64 11.06 -9.59
CA VAL A 93 12.35 9.63 -9.39
C VAL A 93 12.63 8.83 -10.65
N HIS A 94 12.89 7.54 -10.47
CA HIS A 94 13.19 6.63 -11.57
C HIS A 94 11.97 6.20 -12.41
N ASP A 95 10.74 6.39 -11.90
CA ASP A 95 9.48 5.90 -12.46
C ASP A 95 9.31 6.24 -13.94
N GLY A 96 9.55 7.49 -14.36
CA GLY A 96 9.45 7.89 -15.76
C GLY A 96 10.36 7.08 -16.69
N LEU A 97 11.59 6.78 -16.25
CA LEU A 97 12.54 5.96 -17.00
C LEU A 97 12.07 4.50 -17.04
N GLU A 98 11.59 3.96 -15.93
CA GLU A 98 11.07 2.60 -15.88
C GLU A 98 9.84 2.43 -16.79
N ARG A 99 8.89 3.38 -16.75
CA ARG A 99 7.70 3.38 -17.59
C ARG A 99 8.04 3.46 -19.07
N LEU A 100 9.01 4.29 -19.49
CA LEU A 100 9.51 4.30 -20.87
C LEU A 100 10.11 2.95 -21.28
N ALA A 101 10.82 2.27 -20.37
CA ALA A 101 11.35 0.93 -20.62
C ALA A 101 10.22 -0.09 -20.86
N MET A 102 9.17 -0.04 -20.05
CA MET A 102 7.99 -0.91 -20.20
C MET A 102 7.26 -0.67 -21.51
N VAL A 103 7.06 0.59 -21.91
CA VAL A 103 6.45 0.93 -23.21
C VAL A 103 7.27 0.37 -24.38
N CYS A 104 8.59 0.54 -24.34
CA CYS A 104 9.49 0.00 -25.36
C CYS A 104 9.42 -1.54 -25.40
N ALA A 105 9.38 -2.20 -24.23
CA ALA A 105 9.25 -3.65 -24.15
C ALA A 105 7.91 -4.13 -24.73
N ALA A 106 6.81 -3.44 -24.44
CA ALA A 106 5.48 -3.74 -25.00
C ALA A 106 5.44 -3.57 -26.53
N ARG A 107 6.23 -2.66 -27.09
CA ARG A 107 6.42 -2.50 -28.55
C ARG A 107 7.29 -3.58 -29.19
N GLY A 108 7.94 -4.43 -28.39
CA GLY A 108 8.95 -5.38 -28.85
C GLY A 108 10.32 -4.73 -29.13
N ASP A 109 10.51 -3.45 -28.82
CA ASP A 109 11.80 -2.77 -28.91
C ASP A 109 12.64 -3.04 -27.66
N ARG A 110 13.20 -4.25 -27.64
CA ARG A 110 14.01 -4.75 -26.53
C ARG A 110 15.29 -3.94 -26.33
N VAL A 111 15.82 -3.32 -27.38
CA VAL A 111 17.04 -2.51 -27.32
C VAL A 111 16.76 -1.21 -26.56
N ARG A 112 15.72 -0.47 -26.95
CA ARG A 112 15.32 0.75 -26.22
C ARG A 112 14.85 0.43 -24.80
N ALA A 113 14.15 -0.69 -24.60
CA ALA A 113 13.75 -1.13 -23.26
C ALA A 113 14.96 -1.34 -22.34
N ALA A 114 15.99 -2.06 -22.80
CA ALA A 114 17.22 -2.26 -22.04
C ALA A 114 17.94 -0.94 -21.73
N GLU A 115 17.94 0.01 -22.67
CA GLU A 115 18.52 1.32 -22.46
C GLU A 115 17.84 2.09 -21.33
N TYR A 116 16.51 2.16 -21.33
CA TYR A 116 15.77 2.87 -20.28
C TYR A 116 15.85 2.16 -18.93
N TYR A 117 15.79 0.82 -18.89
CA TYR A 117 16.01 0.08 -17.64
C TYR A 117 17.41 0.32 -17.07
N ARG A 118 18.43 0.48 -17.92
CA ARG A 118 19.79 0.82 -17.47
C ARG A 118 19.84 2.22 -16.88
N LYS A 119 19.23 3.21 -17.54
CA LYS A 119 19.13 4.59 -17.02
C LYS A 119 18.42 4.61 -15.66
N ALA A 120 17.33 3.86 -15.51
CA ALA A 120 16.61 3.73 -14.24
C ALA A 120 17.50 3.09 -13.15
N ALA A 121 18.20 1.99 -13.48
CA ALA A 121 19.11 1.32 -12.54
C ALA A 121 20.26 2.24 -12.10
N ASP A 122 20.85 2.99 -13.03
CA ASP A 122 21.94 3.93 -12.74
C ASP A 122 21.43 5.11 -11.90
N PHE A 123 20.19 5.58 -12.13
CA PHE A 123 19.54 6.56 -11.29
C PHE A 123 19.36 6.06 -9.85
N VAL A 124 18.79 4.86 -9.67
CA VAL A 124 18.58 4.25 -8.35
C VAL A 124 19.92 4.03 -7.65
N HIS A 125 20.94 3.58 -8.37
CA HIS A 125 22.30 3.40 -7.84
C HIS A 125 22.90 4.72 -7.33
N ALA A 126 22.73 5.81 -8.08
CA ALA A 126 23.21 7.14 -7.70
C ALA A 126 22.48 7.72 -6.47
N HIS A 127 21.28 7.22 -6.16
CA HIS A 127 20.44 7.63 -5.04
C HIS A 127 20.15 6.47 -4.09
N ALA A 128 21.14 5.58 -3.89
CA ALA A 128 20.95 4.33 -3.14
C ALA A 128 20.50 4.52 -1.68
N ASP A 129 20.61 5.73 -1.13
CA ASP A 129 20.08 6.10 0.19
C ASP A 129 18.55 6.26 0.21
N LEU A 130 17.94 6.51 -0.94
CA LEU A 130 16.49 6.73 -1.09
C LEU A 130 15.71 5.48 -1.50
N TYR A 131 16.40 4.41 -1.91
CA TYR A 131 15.78 3.22 -2.48
C TYR A 131 16.21 1.95 -1.75
N ASP A 132 15.31 0.97 -1.71
CA ASP A 132 15.68 -0.38 -1.27
C ASP A 132 16.67 -1.00 -2.28
N PRO A 133 17.76 -1.65 -1.84
CA PRO A 133 18.73 -2.27 -2.74
C PRO A 133 18.13 -3.29 -3.73
N THR A 134 16.98 -3.87 -3.41
CA THR A 134 16.25 -4.77 -4.33
C THR A 134 15.76 -4.07 -5.58
N MET A 135 15.54 -2.75 -5.56
CA MET A 135 15.13 -1.98 -6.73
C MET A 135 16.22 -1.94 -7.80
N GLU A 136 17.48 -1.67 -7.43
CA GLU A 136 18.58 -1.72 -8.41
C GLU A 136 18.71 -3.13 -9.00
N ILE A 137 18.63 -4.16 -8.15
CA ILE A 137 18.71 -5.57 -8.57
C ILE A 137 17.59 -5.90 -9.56
N TYR A 138 16.36 -5.46 -9.26
CA TYR A 138 15.21 -5.63 -10.15
C TYR A 138 15.46 -4.99 -11.51
N LEU A 139 15.86 -3.72 -11.56
CA LEU A 139 16.08 -2.99 -12.81
C LEU A 139 17.22 -3.60 -13.64
N ARG A 140 18.35 -4.00 -13.01
CA ARG A 140 19.45 -4.67 -13.70
C ARG A 140 19.07 -6.05 -14.23
N ARG A 141 18.20 -6.77 -13.53
CA ARG A 141 17.63 -8.02 -14.05
C ARG A 141 16.80 -7.77 -15.30
N ARG A 142 15.97 -6.73 -15.34
CA ARG A 142 15.19 -6.33 -16.53
C ARG A 142 16.08 -6.00 -17.73
N VAL A 143 17.22 -5.33 -17.52
CA VAL A 143 18.23 -5.10 -18.58
C VAL A 143 18.71 -6.43 -19.17
N THR A 144 19.14 -7.36 -18.31
CA THR A 144 19.62 -8.68 -18.72
C THR A 144 18.54 -9.47 -19.48
N GLU A 145 17.30 -9.40 -19.01
CA GLU A 145 16.14 -10.03 -19.64
C GLU A 145 15.89 -9.48 -21.04
N CYS A 146 16.09 -8.19 -21.30
CA CYS A 146 15.93 -7.57 -22.61
C CYS A 146 17.07 -7.91 -23.59
N GLU A 147 18.30 -7.99 -23.08
CA GLU A 147 19.50 -8.30 -23.87
C GLU A 147 19.63 -9.80 -24.20
N SER A 148 18.93 -10.66 -23.46
CA SER A 148 18.94 -12.09 -23.71
C SER A 148 18.23 -12.42 -25.04
N PRO A 149 18.84 -13.25 -25.91
CA PRO A 149 18.32 -13.55 -27.25
C PRO A 149 17.12 -14.52 -27.29
N ASN A 150 16.67 -15.04 -26.15
CA ASN A 150 15.57 -16.02 -26.06
C ASN A 150 14.39 -15.46 -25.25
N GLY A 151 13.63 -14.56 -25.88
CA GLY A 151 12.28 -14.18 -25.46
C GLY A 151 11.31 -14.47 -26.59
#